data_AF-A0A934LEW0-F1
#
_entry.id   AF-A0A934LEW0-F1
#
_cell.length_a   1.000
_cell.length_b   1.000
_cell.length_c   1.000
_cell.angle_alpha   90.00
_cell.angle_beta   90.00
_cell.angle_gamma   90.00
#
_symmetry.space_group_name_H-M   'P 1'
#
loop_
_entity.id
_entity.type
_entity.pdbx_description
1 polymer ?
#
loop_
_entity_poly.entity_id
_entity_poly.type
_entity_poly.pdbx_seq_one_letter_code
_entity_poly.pdbx_strand_id
1 'polypeptide(L)'
;MSLVFDVVHQGPQYIEPYQDLVDRIKLLDTMWHRDPSVVLDAVAAYRSMGMDVAMGGTQFEIAKAQNGLKAYMNLLKTIGINEVEVENHASGATLAEMKDEVKMFKDEGFIVVGEVGKKWAWQDPTRKSRDLVHVDRTIEQALGLIEAGADYLYWEGMIVRALIGPQLENKEGQQQLREVARAIDPEKLILELWDARGQSNLPLIAWLVKEFGPNVNLANIYPPDVKWVEWVRHGIIFEMDHPYFRWGQDRSKAEFWWQMDSPDYDIDMQRNYALKPAR
;
A
#
# COMPACT_ATOMS: atom_id res chain seq x y z
N MET A 1 3.79 -4.69 3.96
CA MET A 1 2.46 -4.63 3.30
C MET A 1 1.46 -3.92 4.20
N SER A 2 0.62 -3.06 3.60
CA SER A 2 -0.51 -2.37 4.26
C SER A 2 -1.85 -2.87 3.70
N LEU A 3 -2.85 -3.05 4.56
CA LEU A 3 -4.18 -3.55 4.19
C LEU A 3 -5.26 -2.47 4.31
N VAL A 4 -6.28 -2.51 3.46
CA VAL A 4 -7.48 -1.66 3.59
C VAL A 4 -8.68 -2.44 4.09
N PHE A 5 -9.43 -1.84 5.04
CA PHE A 5 -10.17 -2.63 6.01
C PHE A 5 -11.57 -2.08 6.39
N ASP A 6 -12.62 -2.90 6.21
CA ASP A 6 -13.89 -2.78 6.97
C ASP A 6 -13.82 -3.70 8.19
N VAL A 7 -13.72 -3.10 9.38
CA VAL A 7 -13.44 -3.76 10.66
C VAL A 7 -14.34 -4.96 10.94
N VAL A 8 -15.60 -4.92 10.50
CA VAL A 8 -16.63 -5.84 10.99
C VAL A 8 -16.92 -6.97 10.01
N HIS A 9 -16.83 -6.72 8.71
CA HIS A 9 -17.01 -7.80 7.73
C HIS A 9 -15.79 -8.73 7.66
N GLN A 10 -14.60 -8.24 8.01
CA GLN A 10 -13.35 -8.98 7.80
C GLN A 10 -12.32 -8.87 8.93
N GLY A 11 -12.73 -8.59 10.17
CA GLY A 11 -11.91 -8.31 11.37
C GLY A 11 -10.72 -9.23 11.71
N PRO A 12 -10.06 -9.01 12.87
CA PRO A 12 -8.75 -9.59 13.19
C PRO A 12 -8.59 -11.10 12.96
N GLN A 13 -9.67 -11.87 13.12
CA GLN A 13 -9.74 -13.31 12.84
C GLN A 13 -9.40 -13.73 11.39
N TYR A 14 -9.48 -12.81 10.42
CA TYR A 14 -9.03 -13.07 9.03
C TYR A 14 -7.54 -12.74 8.82
N ILE A 15 -6.94 -11.97 9.72
CA ILE A 15 -5.54 -11.54 9.69
C ILE A 15 -4.66 -12.44 10.55
N GLU A 16 -5.16 -12.91 11.69
CA GLU A 16 -4.48 -13.87 12.58
C GLU A 16 -3.80 -15.06 11.87
N PRO A 17 -4.38 -15.70 10.83
CA PRO A 17 -3.74 -16.82 10.11
C PRO A 17 -2.56 -16.42 9.21
N TYR A 18 -2.35 -15.11 9.02
CA TYR A 18 -1.38 -14.47 8.14
C TYR A 18 -0.64 -13.30 8.82
N GLN A 19 -0.64 -13.24 10.16
CA GLN A 19 -0.17 -12.05 10.89
C GLN A 19 1.29 -11.69 10.59
N ASP A 20 2.14 -12.69 10.36
CA ASP A 20 3.56 -12.54 9.97
C ASP A 20 3.77 -11.89 8.58
N LEU A 21 2.69 -11.66 7.81
CA LEU A 21 2.72 -11.10 6.44
C LEU A 21 2.19 -9.65 6.37
N VAL A 22 1.81 -9.05 7.51
CA VAL A 22 1.04 -7.81 7.56
C VAL A 22 1.62 -6.84 8.59
N ASP A 23 2.15 -5.72 8.11
CA ASP A 23 2.76 -4.70 8.97
C ASP A 23 1.76 -3.62 9.43
N ARG A 24 0.80 -3.27 8.55
CA ARG A 24 -0.04 -2.08 8.68
C ARG A 24 -1.51 -2.34 8.33
N ILE A 25 -2.43 -1.75 9.10
CA ILE A 25 -3.88 -1.84 8.91
C ILE A 25 -4.49 -0.44 8.76
N LYS A 26 -5.00 -0.10 7.57
CA LYS A 26 -5.72 1.15 7.26
C LYS A 26 -7.23 0.95 7.40
N LEU A 27 -7.81 1.55 8.44
CA LEU A 27 -9.23 1.47 8.76
C LEU A 27 -10.04 2.43 7.90
N LEU A 28 -11.11 1.93 7.27
CA LEU A 28 -12.00 2.72 6.41
C LEU A 28 -13.15 3.42 7.15
N ASP A 29 -13.64 4.49 6.51
CA ASP A 29 -14.81 5.31 6.89
C ASP A 29 -16.00 4.52 7.45
N THR A 30 -16.26 3.32 6.91
CA THR A 30 -17.42 2.48 7.28
C THR A 30 -17.40 1.99 8.72
N MET A 31 -16.24 2.05 9.40
CA MET A 31 -16.14 1.65 10.81
C MET A 31 -16.91 2.59 11.76
N TRP A 32 -17.14 3.86 11.39
CA TRP A 32 -17.80 4.84 12.26
C TRP A 32 -19.31 4.65 12.41
N HIS A 33 -19.89 3.69 11.67
CA HIS A 33 -21.28 3.24 11.83
C HIS A 33 -21.40 1.93 12.61
N ARG A 34 -20.35 1.54 13.34
CA ARG A 34 -20.29 0.34 14.18
C ARG A 34 -20.34 0.72 15.66
N ASP A 35 -20.57 -0.26 16.53
CA ASP A 35 -20.46 -0.04 17.96
C ASP A 35 -19.00 0.29 18.34
N PRO A 36 -18.73 1.31 19.18
CA PRO A 36 -17.37 1.67 19.57
C PRO A 36 -16.56 0.53 20.19
N SER A 37 -17.21 -0.41 20.89
CA SER A 37 -16.52 -1.59 21.44
C SER A 37 -15.85 -2.43 20.34
N VAL A 38 -16.56 -2.69 19.24
CA VAL A 38 -16.05 -3.50 18.12
C VAL A 38 -14.88 -2.83 17.41
N VAL A 39 -14.84 -1.50 17.37
CA VAL A 39 -13.68 -0.75 16.86
C VAL A 39 -12.49 -0.84 17.83
N LEU A 40 -12.74 -0.62 19.13
CA LEU A 40 -11.70 -0.68 20.17
C LEU A 40 -11.07 -2.08 20.27
N ASP A 41 -11.89 -3.13 20.30
CA ASP A 41 -11.45 -4.53 20.35
C ASP A 41 -10.60 -4.89 19.12
N ALA A 42 -10.97 -4.41 17.93
CA ALA A 42 -10.20 -4.64 16.72
C ALA A 42 -8.86 -3.90 16.71
N VAL A 43 -8.81 -2.62 17.12
CA VAL A 43 -7.54 -1.89 17.25
C VAL A 43 -6.63 -2.58 18.29
N ALA A 44 -7.17 -2.98 19.45
CA ALA A 44 -6.43 -3.70 20.47
C ALA A 44 -5.89 -5.06 19.97
N ALA A 45 -6.64 -5.76 19.12
CA ALA A 45 -6.18 -7.00 18.49
C ALA A 45 -5.02 -6.76 17.50
N TYR A 46 -5.10 -5.78 16.61
CA TYR A 46 -4.00 -5.46 15.68
C TYR A 46 -2.75 -4.97 16.41
N ARG A 47 -2.90 -4.11 17.42
CA ARG A 47 -1.77 -3.66 18.25
C ARG A 47 -1.15 -4.81 19.08
N SER A 48 -1.91 -5.85 19.44
CA SER A 48 -1.34 -7.04 20.11
C SER A 48 -0.71 -8.05 19.16
N MET A 49 -1.11 -8.06 17.88
CA MET A 49 -0.37 -8.70 16.76
C MET A 49 0.89 -7.89 16.34
N GLY A 50 1.18 -6.76 16.98
CA GLY A 50 2.34 -5.92 16.67
C GLY A 50 2.20 -4.99 15.46
N MET A 51 1.02 -4.96 14.83
CA MET A 51 0.76 -4.18 13.61
C MET A 51 0.51 -2.71 13.94
N ASP A 52 0.95 -1.81 13.06
CA ASP A 52 0.57 -0.40 13.13
C ASP A 52 -0.84 -0.20 12.56
N VAL A 53 -1.62 0.65 13.23
CA VAL A 53 -3.03 0.89 12.87
C VAL A 53 -3.19 2.34 12.47
N ALA A 54 -3.72 2.54 11.27
CA ALA A 54 -3.95 3.83 10.64
C ALA A 54 -5.45 4.14 10.51
N MET A 55 -5.80 5.41 10.66
CA MET A 55 -7.09 5.95 10.21
C MET A 55 -6.95 6.42 8.75
N GLY A 56 -7.94 6.14 7.90
CA GLY A 56 -7.99 6.69 6.54
C GLY A 56 -8.01 8.22 6.53
N GLY A 57 -7.28 8.82 5.60
CA GLY A 57 -7.08 10.27 5.53
C GLY A 57 -8.35 11.08 5.32
N THR A 58 -9.43 10.47 4.82
CA THR A 58 -10.73 11.14 4.67
C THR A 58 -11.32 11.59 6.02
N GLN A 59 -11.02 10.92 7.14
CA GLN A 59 -11.38 11.43 8.47
C GLN A 59 -10.52 12.63 8.88
N PHE A 60 -9.24 12.64 8.48
CA PHE A 60 -8.35 13.78 8.66
C PHE A 60 -8.84 14.99 7.85
N GLU A 61 -9.25 14.84 6.58
CA GLU A 61 -9.80 15.95 5.79
C GLU A 61 -11.11 16.50 6.37
N ILE A 62 -11.98 15.64 6.92
CA ILE A 62 -13.18 16.09 7.65
C ILE A 62 -12.80 16.87 8.91
N ALA A 63 -11.85 16.36 9.71
CA ALA A 63 -11.39 17.05 10.92
C ALA A 63 -10.69 18.39 10.60
N LYS A 64 -9.91 18.45 9.52
CA LYS A 64 -9.28 19.65 8.96
C LYS A 64 -10.33 20.69 8.57
N ALA A 65 -11.32 20.31 7.77
CA ALA A 65 -12.42 21.18 7.34
C ALA A 65 -13.26 21.72 8.52
N GLN A 66 -13.33 20.99 9.64
CA GLN A 66 -14.03 21.41 10.86
C GLN A 66 -13.14 22.19 11.85
N ASN A 67 -11.85 22.44 11.55
CA ASN A 67 -10.85 22.98 12.48
C ASN A 67 -10.65 22.12 13.75
N GLY A 68 -10.98 20.83 13.66
CA GLY A 68 -11.03 19.87 14.77
C GLY A 68 -9.78 19.00 14.96
N LEU A 69 -8.68 19.25 14.24
CA LEU A 69 -7.49 18.37 14.20
C LEU A 69 -6.95 17.97 15.59
N LYS A 70 -6.94 18.88 16.57
CA LYS A 70 -6.52 18.56 17.94
C LYS A 70 -7.45 17.57 18.65
N ALA A 71 -8.75 17.65 18.42
CA ALA A 71 -9.72 16.70 18.96
C ALA A 71 -9.60 15.33 18.26
N TYR A 72 -9.36 15.34 16.94
CA TYR A 72 -9.07 14.14 16.15
C TYR A 72 -7.81 13.41 16.65
N MET A 73 -6.67 14.10 16.78
CA MET A 73 -5.42 13.50 17.30
C MET A 73 -5.59 12.92 18.71
N ASN A 74 -6.30 13.63 19.61
CA ASN A 74 -6.63 13.11 20.93
C ASN A 74 -7.49 11.85 20.87
N LEU A 75 -8.48 11.80 19.96
CA LEU A 75 -9.33 10.62 19.77
C LEU A 75 -8.53 9.42 19.26
N LEU A 76 -7.68 9.59 18.23
CA LEU A 76 -6.84 8.51 17.70
C LEU A 76 -5.95 7.88 18.79
N LYS A 77 -5.25 8.72 19.56
CA LYS A 77 -4.43 8.30 20.70
C LYS A 77 -5.24 7.56 21.77
N THR A 78 -6.47 8.02 22.04
CA THR A 78 -7.36 7.39 23.03
C THR A 78 -7.83 6.01 22.60
N ILE A 79 -8.02 5.78 21.29
CA ILE A 79 -8.48 4.48 20.75
C ILE A 79 -7.34 3.56 20.30
N GLY A 80 -6.08 3.94 20.52
CA GLY A 80 -4.90 3.10 20.24
C GLY A 80 -4.35 3.18 18.81
N ILE A 81 -4.83 4.12 18.00
CA ILE A 81 -4.35 4.37 16.63
C ILE A 81 -3.06 5.21 16.68
N ASN A 82 -2.04 4.76 15.95
CA ASN A 82 -0.69 5.30 16.01
C ASN A 82 -0.09 5.69 14.65
N GLU A 83 -0.76 5.36 13.55
CA GLU A 83 -0.46 5.83 12.20
C GLU A 83 -1.56 6.79 11.71
N VAL A 84 -1.17 7.78 10.92
CA VAL A 84 -2.08 8.74 10.28
C VAL A 84 -1.70 8.98 8.83
N GLU A 85 -2.71 9.23 8.01
CA GLU A 85 -2.60 9.54 6.60
C GLU A 85 -2.83 11.03 6.34
N VAL A 86 -1.87 11.69 5.67
CA VAL A 86 -1.99 13.07 5.21
C VAL A 86 -2.34 13.05 3.71
N GLU A 87 -3.63 12.86 3.42
CA GLU A 87 -4.21 12.96 2.08
C GLU A 87 -4.72 14.39 1.77
N ASN A 88 -5.09 14.62 0.51
CA ASN A 88 -5.55 15.91 0.01
C ASN A 88 -6.50 15.69 -1.16
N HIS A 89 -7.57 14.93 -0.98
CA HIS A 89 -8.50 14.60 -2.06
C HIS A 89 -9.56 15.68 -2.26
N ALA A 90 -10.25 16.06 -1.19
CA ALA A 90 -11.40 16.96 -1.20
C ALA A 90 -11.00 18.42 -0.98
N SER A 91 -9.92 18.69 -0.24
CA SER A 91 -9.39 20.04 -0.06
C SER A 91 -8.54 20.51 -1.25
N GLY A 92 -8.28 21.82 -1.29
CA GLY A 92 -7.42 22.47 -2.28
C GLY A 92 -5.98 22.66 -1.80
N ALA A 93 -5.52 21.87 -0.84
CA ALA A 93 -4.30 22.14 -0.10
C ALA A 93 -3.05 22.10 -1.00
N THR A 94 -2.08 22.95 -0.69
CA THR A 94 -0.76 23.01 -1.31
C THR A 94 0.20 22.00 -0.68
N LEU A 95 1.31 21.70 -1.37
CA LEU A 95 2.40 20.92 -0.79
C LEU A 95 2.96 21.58 0.49
N ALA A 96 2.95 22.90 0.59
CA ALA A 96 3.38 23.60 1.81
C ALA A 96 2.49 23.27 3.01
N GLU A 97 1.17 23.34 2.85
CA GLU A 97 0.20 22.98 3.89
C GLU A 97 0.32 21.49 4.28
N MET A 98 0.44 20.59 3.30
CA MET A 98 0.65 19.16 3.59
C MET A 98 1.97 18.91 4.34
N LYS A 99 3.05 19.64 4.02
CA LYS A 99 4.33 19.56 4.74
C LYS A 99 4.22 20.07 6.18
N ASP A 100 3.38 21.05 6.47
CA ASP A 100 3.15 21.53 7.84
C ASP A 100 2.19 20.60 8.62
N GLU A 101 1.27 19.94 7.93
CA GLU A 101 0.39 18.91 8.50
C GLU A 101 1.17 17.64 8.86
N VAL A 102 2.12 17.19 8.01
CA VAL A 102 3.06 16.10 8.34
C VAL A 102 3.81 16.42 9.64
N LYS A 103 4.41 17.61 9.76
CA LYS A 103 5.13 18.03 10.99
C LYS A 103 4.22 18.01 12.22
N MET A 104 3.00 18.55 12.11
CA MET A 104 2.03 18.59 13.21
C MET A 104 1.75 17.18 13.79
N PHE A 105 1.59 16.18 12.92
CA PHE A 105 1.39 14.80 13.36
C PHE A 105 2.70 14.14 13.87
N LYS A 106 3.86 14.47 13.32
CA LYS A 106 5.16 14.00 13.84
C LYS A 106 5.49 14.58 15.22
N ASP A 107 5.21 15.85 15.47
CA ASP A 107 5.37 16.51 16.77
C ASP A 107 4.44 15.90 17.84
N GLU A 108 3.24 15.47 17.44
CA GLU A 108 2.31 14.71 18.27
C GLU A 108 2.69 13.21 18.38
N GLY A 109 3.78 12.75 17.75
CA GLY A 109 4.36 11.41 17.95
C GLY A 109 3.72 10.28 17.13
N PHE A 110 2.99 10.59 16.06
CA PHE A 110 2.43 9.59 15.16
C PHE A 110 3.48 9.05 14.16
N ILE A 111 3.20 7.87 13.61
CA ILE A 111 3.70 7.46 12.30
C ILE A 111 2.86 8.19 11.25
N VAL A 112 3.50 8.83 10.28
CA VAL A 112 2.83 9.65 9.26
C VAL A 112 3.13 9.10 7.88
N VAL A 113 2.08 8.76 7.16
CA VAL A 113 2.14 8.43 5.74
C VAL A 113 1.59 9.60 4.93
N GLY A 114 2.42 10.18 4.06
CA GLY A 114 1.98 11.23 3.14
C GLY A 114 1.41 10.62 1.88
N GLU A 115 0.23 11.07 1.42
CA GLU A 115 -0.32 10.58 0.15
C GLU A 115 0.09 11.47 -1.04
N VAL A 116 0.49 10.84 -2.13
CA VAL A 116 0.83 11.48 -3.40
C VAL A 116 -0.28 11.19 -4.43
N GLY A 117 -1.20 12.14 -4.60
CA GLY A 117 -2.24 12.08 -5.63
C GLY A 117 -3.57 12.71 -5.24
N LYS A 118 -4.57 12.60 -6.13
CA LYS A 118 -6.00 12.71 -5.78
C LYS A 118 -6.86 11.72 -6.58
N LYS A 119 -7.93 11.21 -5.94
CA LYS A 119 -8.94 10.35 -6.60
C LYS A 119 -9.58 10.99 -7.85
N TRP A 120 -9.66 12.33 -7.89
CA TRP A 120 -10.16 13.10 -9.04
C TRP A 120 -9.01 13.68 -9.86
N ALA A 121 -8.67 13.00 -10.96
CA ALA A 121 -7.51 13.34 -11.80
C ALA A 121 -7.53 14.74 -12.47
N TRP A 122 -8.65 15.47 -12.41
CA TRP A 122 -8.75 16.86 -12.88
C TRP A 122 -8.53 17.92 -11.77
N GLN A 123 -8.35 17.50 -10.53
CA GLN A 123 -7.98 18.33 -9.37
C GLN A 123 -6.55 18.07 -8.89
N ASP A 124 -5.90 17.06 -9.44
CA ASP A 124 -4.59 16.55 -9.02
C ASP A 124 -3.44 17.29 -9.75
N PRO A 125 -2.55 18.02 -9.04
CA PRO A 125 -1.46 18.77 -9.66
C PRO A 125 -0.38 17.88 -10.31
N THR A 126 -0.33 16.59 -9.94
CA THR A 126 0.59 15.60 -10.51
C THR A 126 0.10 15.04 -11.85
N ARG A 127 -1.20 15.12 -12.17
CA ARG A 127 -1.76 14.48 -13.37
C ARG A 127 -1.52 15.28 -14.64
N LYS A 128 -1.03 14.59 -15.67
CA LYS A 128 -0.97 15.04 -17.08
C LYS A 128 -2.25 14.66 -17.83
N SER A 129 -2.85 13.52 -17.45
CA SER A 129 -4.18 13.07 -17.89
C SER A 129 -4.75 12.08 -16.85
N ARG A 130 -5.90 11.46 -17.10
CA ARG A 130 -6.41 10.34 -16.27
C ARG A 130 -5.42 9.17 -16.21
N ASP A 131 -4.59 9.01 -17.23
CA ASP A 131 -3.77 7.81 -17.46
C ASP A 131 -2.25 8.11 -17.46
N LEU A 132 -1.85 9.35 -17.15
CA LEU A 132 -0.47 9.85 -17.15
C LEU A 132 -0.21 10.90 -16.07
N VAL A 133 1.03 11.02 -15.61
CA VAL A 133 1.51 12.01 -14.63
C VAL A 133 2.53 12.99 -15.24
N HIS A 134 2.82 14.05 -14.49
CA HIS A 134 4.02 14.86 -14.57
C HIS A 134 5.04 14.27 -13.59
N VAL A 135 6.02 13.51 -14.11
CA VAL A 135 7.02 12.77 -13.32
C VAL A 135 7.71 13.69 -12.31
N ASP A 136 8.25 14.83 -12.76
CA ASP A 136 8.97 15.80 -11.91
C ASP A 136 8.13 16.30 -10.73
N ARG A 137 6.85 16.64 -10.96
CA ARG A 137 5.92 17.10 -9.90
C ARG A 137 5.54 16.01 -8.92
N THR A 138 5.44 14.78 -9.41
CA THR A 138 5.12 13.61 -8.57
C THR A 138 6.29 13.33 -7.61
N ILE A 139 7.52 13.44 -8.12
CA ILE A 139 8.77 13.36 -7.34
C ILE A 139 8.89 14.55 -6.37
N GLU A 140 8.59 15.78 -6.81
CA GLU A 140 8.57 16.99 -5.97
C GLU A 140 7.62 16.85 -4.77
N GLN A 141 6.39 16.39 -5.00
CA GLN A 141 5.42 16.14 -3.93
C GLN A 141 5.89 15.02 -2.99
N ALA A 142 6.34 13.89 -3.55
CA ALA A 142 6.85 12.76 -2.76
C ALA A 142 8.03 13.14 -1.85
N LEU A 143 9.09 13.70 -2.44
CA LEU A 143 10.29 14.09 -1.70
C LEU A 143 10.01 15.25 -0.73
N GLY A 144 9.11 16.18 -1.08
CA GLY A 144 8.69 17.26 -0.19
C GLY A 144 8.01 16.76 1.08
N LEU A 145 7.18 15.71 1.00
CA LEU A 145 6.54 15.08 2.16
C LEU A 145 7.54 14.29 3.01
N ILE A 146 8.50 13.59 2.39
CA ILE A 146 9.61 12.92 3.10
C ILE A 146 10.49 13.94 3.84
N GLU A 147 10.84 15.06 3.20
CA GLU A 147 11.60 16.16 3.80
C GLU A 147 10.90 16.78 5.02
N ALA A 148 9.56 16.79 5.02
CA ALA A 148 8.76 17.24 6.17
C ALA A 148 8.71 16.23 7.33
N GLY A 149 9.23 15.01 7.16
CA GLY A 149 9.31 13.98 8.19
C GLY A 149 8.34 12.81 8.02
N ALA A 150 7.72 12.63 6.85
CA ALA A 150 6.88 11.45 6.59
C ALA A 150 7.71 10.15 6.67
N ASP A 151 7.20 9.18 7.43
CA ASP A 151 7.84 7.88 7.60
C ASP A 151 7.72 7.05 6.32
N TYR A 152 6.56 7.10 5.67
CA TYR A 152 6.25 6.42 4.40
C TYR A 152 5.48 7.35 3.45
N LEU A 153 5.30 6.91 2.21
CA LEU A 153 4.39 7.52 1.24
C LEU A 153 3.41 6.49 0.70
N TYR A 154 2.13 6.86 0.59
CA TYR A 154 1.17 6.15 -0.25
C TYR A 154 1.13 6.83 -1.63
N TRP A 155 1.31 6.07 -2.71
CA TRP A 155 0.94 6.53 -4.05
C TRP A 155 -0.49 6.07 -4.35
N GLU A 156 -1.42 7.03 -4.49
CA GLU A 156 -2.87 6.82 -4.58
C GLU A 156 -3.26 5.77 -5.65
N GLY A 157 -4.16 4.85 -5.26
CA GLY A 157 -4.40 3.62 -6.01
C GLY A 157 -5.04 3.79 -7.39
N MET A 158 -5.80 4.87 -7.62
CA MET A 158 -6.32 5.23 -8.94
C MET A 158 -5.25 5.89 -9.84
N ILE A 159 -4.12 6.39 -9.31
CA ILE A 159 -2.93 6.72 -10.10
C ILE A 159 -2.18 5.45 -10.47
N VAL A 160 -1.79 4.65 -9.48
CA VAL A 160 -1.02 3.41 -9.70
C VAL A 160 -1.72 2.52 -10.73
N ARG A 161 -3.02 2.26 -10.58
CA ARG A 161 -3.79 1.46 -11.55
C ARG A 161 -3.84 2.08 -12.94
N ALA A 162 -4.05 3.39 -13.05
CA ALA A 162 -4.19 4.04 -14.36
C ALA A 162 -2.85 4.11 -15.10
N LEU A 163 -1.73 4.29 -14.40
CA LEU A 163 -0.39 4.22 -14.97
C LEU A 163 -0.02 2.80 -15.42
N ILE A 164 -0.38 1.76 -14.67
CA ILE A 164 -0.16 0.36 -15.10
C ILE A 164 -1.06 0.01 -16.29
N GLY A 165 -2.30 0.51 -16.31
CA GLY A 165 -3.36 0.01 -17.19
C GLY A 165 -4.02 -1.23 -16.60
N PRO A 166 -5.36 -1.34 -16.50
CA PRO A 166 -6.00 -2.47 -15.82
C PRO A 166 -5.86 -3.84 -16.51
N GLN A 167 -5.36 -3.88 -17.75
CA GLN A 167 -4.95 -5.07 -18.50
C GLN A 167 -3.44 -5.05 -18.80
N LEU A 168 -2.66 -4.29 -18.02
CA LEU A 168 -1.21 -4.07 -18.16
C LEU A 168 -0.83 -3.42 -19.50
N GLU A 169 -1.74 -2.64 -20.10
CA GLU A 169 -1.65 -2.11 -21.46
C GLU A 169 -0.95 -0.75 -21.57
N ASN A 170 -0.97 0.08 -20.51
CA ASN A 170 -0.49 1.47 -20.57
C ASN A 170 1.04 1.57 -20.50
N LYS A 171 1.73 1.44 -21.64
CA LYS A 171 3.21 1.40 -21.66
C LYS A 171 3.89 2.73 -21.35
N GLU A 172 3.25 3.87 -21.65
CA GLU A 172 3.76 5.20 -21.25
C GLU A 172 3.61 5.39 -19.73
N GLY A 173 2.44 5.08 -19.16
CA GLY A 173 2.21 5.14 -17.72
C GLY A 173 3.13 4.19 -16.93
N GLN A 174 3.36 2.96 -17.41
CA GLN A 174 4.32 2.02 -16.83
C GLN A 174 5.76 2.56 -16.82
N GLN A 175 6.15 3.36 -17.83
CA GLN A 175 7.44 4.06 -17.82
C GLN A 175 7.47 5.14 -16.74
N GLN A 176 6.45 6.01 -16.68
CA GLN A 176 6.39 7.08 -15.67
C GLN A 176 6.36 6.54 -14.23
N LEU A 177 5.66 5.42 -14.00
CA LEU A 177 5.64 4.74 -12.70
C LEU A 177 7.05 4.30 -12.27
N ARG A 178 7.82 3.69 -13.18
CA ARG A 178 9.23 3.33 -12.92
C ARG A 178 10.14 4.54 -12.71
N GLU A 179 9.91 5.64 -13.43
CA GLU A 179 10.72 6.86 -13.28
C GLU A 179 10.52 7.53 -11.92
N VAL A 180 9.27 7.69 -11.48
CA VAL A 180 8.95 8.20 -10.13
C VAL A 180 9.43 7.24 -9.04
N ALA A 181 9.14 5.94 -9.16
CA ALA A 181 9.48 4.96 -8.12
C ALA A 181 11.00 4.76 -7.93
N ARG A 182 11.83 5.05 -8.94
CA ARG A 182 13.30 5.03 -8.83
C ARG A 182 13.91 6.30 -8.23
N ALA A 183 13.13 7.37 -8.10
CA ALA A 183 13.54 8.64 -7.49
C ALA A 183 13.16 8.75 -6.01
N ILE A 184 12.46 7.74 -5.47
CA ILE A 184 12.01 7.66 -4.09
C ILE A 184 12.68 6.45 -3.43
N ASP A 185 12.95 6.55 -2.12
CA ASP A 185 13.42 5.43 -1.31
C ASP A 185 12.40 4.25 -1.32
N PRO A 186 12.78 3.04 -1.76
CA PRO A 186 11.87 1.90 -1.83
C PRO A 186 11.40 1.40 -0.46
N GLU A 187 12.11 1.69 0.63
CA GLU A 187 11.64 1.40 1.99
C GLU A 187 10.51 2.34 2.42
N LYS A 188 10.44 3.54 1.82
CA LYS A 188 9.41 4.55 2.10
C LYS A 188 8.22 4.50 1.15
N LEU A 189 8.42 4.18 -0.13
CA LEU A 189 7.35 4.19 -1.13
C LEU A 189 6.44 2.96 -1.02
N ILE A 190 5.15 3.18 -0.74
CA ILE A 190 4.10 2.16 -0.73
C ILE A 190 3.11 2.44 -1.86
N LEU A 191 2.84 1.43 -2.71
CA LEU A 191 1.95 1.55 -3.85
C LEU A 191 0.55 1.04 -3.49
N GLU A 192 -0.46 1.91 -3.47
CA GLU A 192 -1.84 1.47 -3.28
C GLU A 192 -2.39 0.73 -4.50
N LEU A 193 -3.28 -0.23 -4.28
CA LEU A 193 -4.00 -0.95 -5.33
C LEU A 193 -5.53 -0.81 -5.20
N TRP A 194 -6.15 -0.12 -6.16
CA TRP A 194 -7.60 0.10 -6.17
C TRP A 194 -8.33 -0.86 -7.11
N ASP A 195 -9.32 -1.65 -6.64
CA ASP A 195 -10.21 -2.40 -7.54
C ASP A 195 -11.12 -1.44 -8.32
N ALA A 196 -10.96 -1.42 -9.65
CA ALA A 196 -11.80 -0.64 -10.55
C ALA A 196 -13.18 -1.30 -10.80
N ARG A 197 -13.87 -1.65 -9.71
CA ARG A 197 -15.25 -2.18 -9.66
C ARG A 197 -15.43 -3.47 -10.46
N GLY A 198 -14.70 -4.51 -10.07
CA GLY A 198 -14.74 -5.84 -10.70
C GLY A 198 -13.56 -6.11 -11.61
N GLN A 199 -12.42 -5.47 -11.36
CA GLN A 199 -11.16 -5.73 -12.06
C GLN A 199 -10.07 -6.06 -11.05
N SER A 200 -9.74 -7.35 -10.94
CA SER A 200 -8.76 -7.87 -9.98
C SER A 200 -7.48 -7.05 -9.87
N ASN A 201 -6.93 -6.98 -8.66
CA ASN A 201 -5.60 -6.44 -8.39
C ASN A 201 -4.48 -7.46 -8.67
N LEU A 202 -4.78 -8.75 -8.85
CA LEU A 202 -3.76 -9.81 -9.02
C LEU A 202 -2.77 -9.57 -10.18
N PRO A 203 -3.20 -9.14 -11.39
CA PRO A 203 -2.26 -8.81 -12.46
C PRO A 203 -1.35 -7.61 -12.12
N LEU A 204 -1.86 -6.65 -11.35
CA LEU A 204 -1.10 -5.48 -10.91
C LEU A 204 -0.06 -5.89 -9.84
N ILE A 205 -0.44 -6.76 -8.91
CA ILE A 205 0.46 -7.36 -7.90
C ILE A 205 1.59 -8.12 -8.60
N ALA A 206 1.27 -8.97 -9.57
CA ALA A 206 2.25 -9.70 -10.38
C ALA A 206 3.20 -8.76 -11.15
N TRP A 207 2.66 -7.71 -11.78
CA TRP A 207 3.46 -6.71 -12.48
C TRP A 207 4.38 -5.92 -11.54
N LEU A 208 3.89 -5.51 -10.36
CA LEU A 208 4.70 -4.77 -9.39
C LEU A 208 5.81 -5.61 -8.77
N VAL A 209 5.55 -6.87 -8.41
CA VAL A 209 6.58 -7.80 -7.90
C VAL A 209 7.64 -8.07 -8.96
N LYS A 210 7.24 -8.22 -10.23
CA LYS A 210 8.13 -8.39 -11.38
C LYS A 210 9.06 -7.19 -11.59
N GLU A 211 8.55 -5.96 -11.48
CA GLU A 211 9.30 -4.75 -11.86
C GLU A 211 10.10 -4.15 -10.69
N PHE A 212 9.72 -4.40 -9.43
CA PHE A 212 10.32 -3.80 -8.24
C PHE A 212 10.85 -4.79 -7.19
N GLY A 213 10.61 -6.11 -7.33
CA GLY A 213 11.13 -7.12 -6.40
C GLY A 213 10.06 -7.78 -5.53
N PRO A 214 10.39 -8.90 -4.86
CA PRO A 214 9.47 -9.58 -3.93
C PRO A 214 9.24 -8.76 -2.65
N ASN A 215 9.97 -7.66 -2.45
CA ASN A 215 9.87 -6.78 -1.29
C ASN A 215 9.11 -5.47 -1.59
N VAL A 216 8.50 -5.34 -2.78
CA VAL A 216 7.72 -4.13 -3.13
C VAL A 216 6.61 -3.87 -2.12
N ASN A 217 6.55 -2.65 -1.59
CA ASN A 217 5.55 -2.26 -0.61
C ASN A 217 4.20 -2.01 -1.31
N LEU A 218 3.20 -2.78 -0.92
CA LEU A 218 1.84 -2.69 -1.45
C LEU A 218 0.88 -2.26 -0.35
N ALA A 219 -0.08 -1.41 -0.71
CA ALA A 219 -1.20 -0.95 0.10
C ALA A 219 -2.54 -1.29 -0.56
N ASN A 220 -3.62 -1.09 0.20
CA ASN A 220 -5.00 -1.40 -0.17
C ASN A 220 -5.27 -2.87 -0.52
N ILE A 221 -4.45 -3.78 0.02
CA ILE A 221 -4.69 -5.22 -0.09
C ILE A 221 -5.86 -5.59 0.82
N TYR A 222 -6.80 -6.37 0.29
CA TYR A 222 -7.97 -6.84 1.04
C TYR A 222 -7.58 -8.07 1.91
N PRO A 223 -8.07 -8.22 3.15
CA PRO A 223 -7.71 -9.33 4.05
C PRO A 223 -7.69 -10.75 3.45
N PRO A 224 -8.65 -11.18 2.60
CA PRO A 224 -8.60 -12.51 1.98
C PRO A 224 -7.48 -12.65 0.94
N ASP A 225 -6.95 -11.53 0.42
CA ASP A 225 -6.03 -11.45 -0.70
C ASP A 225 -4.56 -11.30 -0.27
N VAL A 226 -4.31 -11.13 1.03
CA VAL A 226 -2.98 -11.23 1.68
C VAL A 226 -2.20 -12.44 1.15
N LYS A 227 -2.84 -13.62 1.14
CA LYS A 227 -2.25 -14.87 0.62
C LYS A 227 -1.86 -14.80 -0.86
N TRP A 228 -2.61 -14.07 -1.70
CA TRP A 228 -2.29 -13.98 -3.13
C TRP A 228 -1.07 -13.12 -3.36
N VAL A 229 -0.92 -12.02 -2.61
CA VAL A 229 0.30 -11.21 -2.62
C VAL A 229 1.50 -12.07 -2.27
N GLU A 230 1.41 -12.86 -1.21
CA GLU A 230 2.51 -13.72 -0.77
C GLU A 230 2.83 -14.84 -1.77
N TRP A 231 1.81 -15.48 -2.35
CA TRP A 231 2.01 -16.52 -3.37
C TRP A 231 2.64 -15.97 -4.65
N VAL A 232 2.40 -14.70 -5.00
CA VAL A 232 3.12 -14.00 -6.08
C VAL A 232 4.56 -13.66 -5.69
N ARG A 233 4.82 -13.15 -4.47
CA ARG A 233 6.19 -12.90 -3.97
C ARG A 233 7.04 -14.18 -3.98
N HIS A 234 6.45 -15.31 -3.58
CA HIS A 234 7.09 -16.62 -3.52
C HIS A 234 7.18 -17.37 -4.86
N GLY A 235 6.56 -16.87 -5.93
CA GLY A 235 6.63 -17.50 -7.25
C GLY A 235 5.69 -18.69 -7.48
N ILE A 236 4.74 -18.97 -6.57
CA ILE A 236 3.99 -20.23 -6.51
C ILE A 236 2.55 -20.17 -7.06
N ILE A 237 2.17 -19.08 -7.73
CA ILE A 237 0.86 -18.93 -8.40
C ILE A 237 1.00 -18.55 -9.88
N PHE A 238 0.10 -19.07 -10.71
CA PHE A 238 -0.02 -18.66 -12.10
C PHE A 238 -0.84 -17.36 -12.24
N GLU A 239 -0.21 -16.33 -12.79
CA GLU A 239 -0.84 -15.10 -13.29
C GLU A 239 -0.14 -14.72 -14.62
N MET A 240 -0.82 -14.03 -15.52
CA MET A 240 -0.42 -13.84 -16.93
C MET A 240 0.85 -13.02 -17.14
N ASP A 241 1.26 -12.20 -16.17
CA ASP A 241 2.56 -11.50 -16.16
C ASP A 241 3.41 -11.92 -14.96
N HIS A 242 3.15 -13.11 -14.41
CA HIS A 242 3.83 -13.59 -13.22
C HIS A 242 5.34 -13.77 -13.45
N PRO A 243 6.19 -13.13 -12.62
CA PRO A 243 7.59 -13.46 -12.38
C PRO A 243 8.21 -14.69 -13.10
N TYR A 244 8.03 -15.88 -12.51
CA TYR A 244 8.67 -17.14 -12.93
C TYR A 244 8.35 -17.54 -14.37
N PHE A 245 7.15 -17.27 -14.85
CA PHE A 245 6.70 -17.73 -16.17
C PHE A 245 7.22 -16.85 -17.31
N ARG A 246 7.47 -15.56 -17.08
CA ARG A 246 8.17 -14.68 -18.04
C ARG A 246 9.60 -15.18 -18.28
N TRP A 247 10.37 -15.33 -17.19
CA TRP A 247 11.74 -15.84 -17.22
C TRP A 247 11.84 -17.22 -17.89
N GLY A 248 10.93 -18.15 -17.56
CA GLY A 248 10.90 -19.48 -18.16
C GLY A 248 10.60 -19.49 -19.67
N GLN A 249 9.94 -18.45 -20.20
CA GLN A 249 9.63 -18.30 -21.63
C GLN A 249 10.78 -17.64 -22.42
N ASP A 250 11.34 -16.53 -21.92
CA ASP A 250 12.34 -15.75 -22.66
C ASP A 250 13.80 -16.06 -22.30
N ARG A 251 14.06 -16.74 -21.18
CA ARG A 251 15.38 -17.04 -20.61
C ARG A 251 16.27 -15.80 -20.46
N SER A 252 15.67 -14.63 -20.29
CA SER A 252 16.40 -13.39 -20.06
C SER A 252 17.15 -13.47 -18.73
N LYS A 253 18.43 -13.08 -18.75
CA LYS A 253 19.26 -12.93 -17.56
C LYS A 253 18.91 -11.61 -16.85
N ALA A 254 17.72 -11.55 -16.25
CA ALA A 254 17.38 -10.50 -15.30
C ALA A 254 18.25 -10.66 -14.02
N GLU A 255 18.36 -9.61 -13.18
CA GLU A 255 19.51 -9.41 -12.27
C GLU A 255 19.27 -9.27 -10.73
N PHE A 256 18.09 -9.55 -10.17
CA PHE A 256 17.91 -9.69 -8.70
C PHE A 256 17.21 -10.98 -8.22
N TRP A 257 15.89 -11.17 -8.41
CA TRP A 257 15.19 -12.41 -8.03
C TRP A 257 15.54 -13.62 -8.93
N TRP A 258 15.46 -13.57 -10.27
CA TRP A 258 16.32 -12.82 -11.20
C TRP A 258 17.80 -12.93 -10.85
N GLN A 259 18.20 -14.02 -10.19
CA GLN A 259 19.57 -14.53 -10.24
C GLN A 259 19.66 -16.03 -9.90
N MET A 260 18.53 -16.77 -9.85
CA MET A 260 18.52 -18.22 -9.65
C MET A 260 17.60 -18.97 -10.64
N ASP A 261 18.05 -20.16 -11.04
CA ASP A 261 17.20 -21.21 -11.61
C ASP A 261 16.22 -21.76 -10.55
N SER A 262 15.15 -22.42 -11.00
CA SER A 262 14.18 -23.05 -10.08
C SER A 262 14.80 -24.20 -9.28
N PRO A 263 14.54 -24.31 -7.96
CA PRO A 263 14.93 -25.49 -7.18
C PRO A 263 14.25 -26.76 -7.71
N ASP A 264 14.93 -27.91 -7.60
CA ASP A 264 14.24 -29.20 -7.72
C ASP A 264 13.43 -29.43 -6.42
N TYR A 265 12.12 -29.58 -6.55
CA TYR A 265 11.15 -29.41 -5.44
C TYR A 265 11.02 -30.65 -4.55
N ASP A 266 12.14 -31.18 -4.03
CA ASP A 266 12.16 -32.40 -3.20
C ASP A 266 11.75 -32.14 -1.72
N ILE A 267 10.84 -31.18 -1.51
CA ILE A 267 10.38 -30.63 -0.22
C ILE A 267 8.85 -30.85 -0.10
N ASP A 268 8.38 -31.29 1.06
CA ASP A 268 6.94 -31.35 1.36
C ASP A 268 6.39 -29.94 1.69
N MET A 269 5.25 -29.59 1.10
CA MET A 269 4.59 -28.28 1.24
C MET A 269 3.69 -28.16 2.47
N GLN A 270 3.61 -29.18 3.33
CA GLN A 270 2.92 -29.09 4.62
C GLN A 270 3.79 -28.38 5.69
N ARG A 271 3.15 -27.74 6.67
CA ARG A 271 3.76 -26.83 7.69
C ARG A 271 4.67 -27.53 8.74
N ASN A 272 5.49 -28.50 8.34
CA ASN A 272 6.57 -29.10 9.14
C ASN A 272 7.69 -29.58 8.19
N TYR A 273 8.48 -28.63 7.69
CA TYR A 273 9.48 -28.85 6.64
C TYR A 273 10.63 -29.76 7.09
N ALA A 274 10.56 -31.03 6.72
CA ALA A 274 11.67 -31.99 6.81
C ALA A 274 12.15 -32.35 5.40
N LEU A 275 13.47 -32.31 5.18
CA LEU A 275 14.08 -32.73 3.92
C LEU A 275 13.96 -34.25 3.74
N LYS A 276 13.76 -34.71 2.50
CA LYS A 276 13.93 -36.14 2.20
C LYS A 276 15.41 -36.53 2.35
N PRO A 277 15.72 -37.72 2.89
CA PRO A 277 17.09 -38.23 2.86
C PRO A 277 17.52 -38.50 1.41
N ALA A 278 18.69 -38.01 1.05
CA ALA A 278 19.22 -38.08 -0.31
C ALA A 278 19.44 -39.52 -0.82
N ARG A 279 19.52 -39.66 -2.15
CA ARG A 279 19.88 -40.89 -2.88
C ARG A 279 21.19 -40.70 -3.66
#